data_AF-A0A5Y1PY83-F1
#
_entry.id   AF-A0A5Y1PY83-F1
#
_cell.length_a   1.000
_cell.length_b   1.000
_cell.length_c   1.000
_cell.angle_alpha   90.00
_cell.angle_beta   90.00
_cell.angle_gamma   90.00
#
_symmetry.space_group_name_H-M   'P 1'
#
loop_
_entity.id
_entity.type
_entity.pdbx_description
1 polymer ?
#
loop_
_entity_poly.entity_id
_entity_poly.type
_entity_poly.pdbx_seq_one_letter_code
_entity_poly.pdbx_strand_id
1 'polypeptide(L)'
;MNKILSLPEDLKQLKGVNYKKIKSCTFAKYTQTDTSHSTFVNVGSHLLTFVRKGYKILHTASKDYKINSYETLFLKAGSYTLSNVGLSKGVY
;
A
#
# COMPACT_ATOMS: atom_id res chain seq x y z
N MET A 1 14.15 -7.68 25.77
CA MET A 1 14.83 -8.32 24.62
C MET A 1 14.18 -7.84 23.34
N ASN A 2 14.87 -7.04 22.52
CA ASN A 2 14.39 -6.71 21.17
C ASN A 2 14.56 -7.94 20.29
N LYS A 3 13.43 -8.57 19.92
CA LYS A 3 13.44 -9.73 19.03
C LYS A 3 13.72 -9.22 17.61
N ILE A 4 14.94 -9.41 17.12
CA ILE A 4 15.29 -9.10 15.73
C ILE A 4 14.55 -10.15 14.88
N LEU A 5 13.51 -9.71 14.17
CA LEU A 5 12.83 -10.54 13.19
C LEU A 5 13.77 -10.67 11.98
N SER A 6 14.38 -11.83 11.80
CA SER A 6 15.08 -12.18 10.57
C SER A 6 14.09 -12.70 9.54
N LEU A 7 14.26 -12.28 8.29
CA LEU A 7 13.51 -12.88 7.19
C LEU A 7 13.99 -14.33 6.98
N PRO A 8 13.09 -15.27 6.61
CA PRO A 8 13.50 -16.64 6.32
C PRO A 8 14.44 -16.66 5.10
N GLU A 9 15.65 -17.20 5.29
CA GLU A 9 16.70 -17.19 4.26
C GLU A 9 16.53 -18.32 3.23
N ASP A 10 15.78 -19.36 3.58
CA ASP A 10 15.39 -20.51 2.76
C ASP A 10 14.44 -20.13 1.62
N LEU A 11 13.71 -19.01 1.73
CA LEU A 11 12.88 -18.47 0.64
C LEU A 11 13.64 -18.21 -0.66
N LYS A 12 14.97 -18.03 -0.60
CA LYS A 12 15.84 -17.89 -1.78
C LYS A 12 15.93 -19.16 -2.64
N GLN A 13 15.60 -20.31 -2.06
CA GLN A 13 15.71 -21.62 -2.71
C GLN A 13 14.45 -21.97 -3.50
N LEU A 14 13.38 -21.18 -3.39
CA LEU A 14 12.14 -21.39 -4.13
C LEU A 14 12.36 -21.17 -5.63
N LYS A 15 12.11 -22.22 -6.41
CA LYS A 15 12.19 -22.16 -7.89
C LYS A 15 11.10 -21.23 -8.43
N GLY A 16 11.47 -20.40 -9.41
CA GLY A 16 10.55 -19.47 -10.07
C GLY A 16 10.22 -18.21 -9.27
N VAL A 17 10.89 -17.96 -8.15
CA VAL A 17 10.68 -16.77 -7.33
C VAL A 17 11.90 -15.84 -7.44
N ASN A 18 11.67 -14.58 -7.84
CA ASN A 18 12.70 -13.56 -7.82
C ASN A 18 12.83 -12.97 -6.41
N TYR A 19 13.80 -13.47 -5.65
CA TYR A 19 14.11 -12.97 -4.32
C TYR A 19 14.94 -11.68 -4.38
N LYS A 20 14.57 -10.66 -3.59
CA LYS A 20 15.33 -9.41 -3.48
C LYS A 20 15.50 -9.02 -2.01
N LYS A 21 16.75 -8.78 -1.58
CA LYS A 21 17.02 -8.22 -0.24
C LYS A 21 16.62 -6.75 -0.22
N ILE A 22 15.82 -6.37 0.77
CA ILE A 22 15.51 -4.97 1.09
C ILE A 22 16.24 -4.59 2.39
N LYS A 23 16.87 -3.41 2.40
CA LYS A 23 17.64 -2.93 3.56
C LYS A 23 16.74 -2.63 4.77
N SER A 24 15.53 -2.16 4.51
CA SER A 24 14.55 -1.78 5.52
C SER A 24 13.14 -1.91 4.95
N CYS A 25 12.18 -2.22 5.81
CA CYS A 25 10.77 -2.28 5.51
C CYS A 25 10.01 -1.72 6.71
N THR A 26 9.04 -0.84 6.46
CA THR A 26 8.18 -0.27 7.50
C THR A 26 6.76 -0.75 7.25
N PHE A 27 6.15 -1.31 8.29
CA PHE A 27 4.74 -1.68 8.28
C PHE A 27 3.96 -0.58 8.97
N ALA A 28 2.94 -0.06 8.29
CA ALA A 28 2.04 0.94 8.85
C ALA A 28 0.59 0.46 8.65
N LYS A 29 -0.23 0.63 9.69
CA LYS A 29 -1.68 0.51 9.59
C LYS A 29 -2.25 1.92 9.61
N TYR A 30 -3.05 2.23 8.61
CA TYR A 30 -3.69 3.53 8.49
C TYR A 30 -5.19 3.35 8.28
N THR A 31 -5.97 4.13 9.02
CA THR A 31 -7.43 4.23 8.85
C THR A 31 -7.73 5.69 8.57
N GLN A 32 -8.30 5.95 7.39
CA GLN A 32 -8.75 7.29 7.02
C GLN A 32 -10.23 7.41 7.36
N THR A 33 -10.58 8.39 8.19
CA THR A 33 -11.96 8.64 8.64
C THR A 33 -12.73 9.54 7.70
N ASP A 34 -12.04 10.45 7.00
CA ASP A 34 -12.66 11.44 6.13
C ASP A 34 -12.41 11.18 4.65
N THR A 35 -13.43 11.39 3.83
CA THR A 35 -13.32 11.45 2.36
C THR A 35 -12.71 12.78 1.96
N SER A 36 -11.41 12.94 2.18
CA SER A 36 -10.70 14.05 1.58
C SER A 36 -10.71 13.87 0.05
N HIS A 37 -11.09 14.92 -0.67
CA HIS A 37 -10.88 15.00 -2.10
C HIS A 37 -9.39 14.84 -2.42
N SER A 38 -9.10 14.27 -3.60
CA SER A 38 -7.78 14.03 -4.21
C SER A 38 -6.61 14.76 -3.52
N THR A 39 -5.95 14.08 -2.58
CA THR A 39 -4.81 14.63 -1.84
C THR A 39 -3.53 14.26 -2.58
N PHE A 40 -2.67 15.25 -2.79
CA PHE A 40 -1.32 15.01 -3.27
C PHE A 40 -0.46 14.42 -2.16
N VAL A 41 0.12 13.25 -2.41
CA VAL A 41 1.00 12.54 -1.48
C VAL A 41 2.35 12.29 -2.14
N ASN A 42 3.42 12.62 -1.42
CA ASN A 42 4.76 12.25 -1.83
C ASN A 42 5.20 11.01 -1.06
N VAL A 43 5.46 9.93 -1.78
CA VAL A 43 5.87 8.64 -1.22
C VAL A 43 7.40 8.54 -1.34
N GLY A 44 8.10 8.68 -0.21
CA GLY A 44 9.57 8.70 -0.18
C GLY A 44 10.25 7.34 -0.45
N SER A 45 9.54 6.23 -0.24
CA SER A 45 10.00 4.86 -0.47
C SER A 45 8.96 4.08 -1.28
N HIS A 46 9.33 2.97 -1.93
CA HIS A 46 8.33 2.12 -2.58
C HIS A 46 7.27 1.67 -1.56
N LEU A 47 6.00 1.74 -1.95
CA LEU A 47 4.86 1.49 -1.08
C LEU A 47 4.00 0.36 -1.66
N LEU A 48 3.79 -0.67 -0.86
CA LEU A 48 2.81 -1.73 -1.14
C LEU A 48 1.62 -1.54 -0.20
N THR A 49 0.47 -1.14 -0.76
CA THR A 49 -0.75 -0.87 0.01
C THR A 49 -1.71 -2.05 -0.11
N PHE A 50 -2.12 -2.59 1.03
CA PHE A 50 -3.19 -3.58 1.13
C PHE A 50 -4.47 -2.89 1.60
N VAL A 51 -5.50 -2.86 0.77
CA VAL A 51 -6.78 -2.28 1.16
C VAL A 51 -7.55 -3.34 1.94
N ARG A 52 -7.55 -3.25 3.27
CA ARG A 52 -8.31 -4.18 4.11
C ARG A 52 -9.82 -3.98 4.00
N LYS A 53 -10.28 -2.73 3.84
CA LYS A 53 -11.70 -2.37 3.82
C LYS A 53 -11.94 -1.07 3.05
N GLY A 54 -13.08 -1.00 2.36
CA GLY A 54 -13.42 0.11 1.48
C GLY A 54 -12.66 0.03 0.16
N TYR A 55 -12.28 1.19 -0.40
CA TYR A 55 -11.44 1.26 -1.59
C TYR A 55 -10.57 2.53 -1.60
N LYS A 56 -9.50 2.48 -2.38
CA LYS A 56 -8.63 3.60 -2.75
C LYS A 56 -8.84 3.95 -4.22
N ILE A 57 -8.64 5.20 -4.59
CA ILE A 57 -8.56 5.65 -5.99
C ILE A 57 -7.20 6.30 -6.19
N LEU A 58 -6.44 5.80 -7.15
CA LEU A 58 -5.25 6.44 -7.68
C LEU A 58 -5.63 7.26 -8.90
N HIS A 59 -5.41 8.57 -8.83
CA HIS A 59 -5.60 9.48 -9.95
C HIS A 59 -4.33 9.56 -10.79
N THR A 60 -4.47 9.39 -12.09
CA THR A 60 -3.39 9.61 -13.06
C THR A 60 -3.85 10.61 -14.11
N ALA A 61 -2.93 11.10 -14.95
CA ALA A 61 -3.28 12.01 -16.03
C ALA A 61 -4.23 11.39 -17.07
N SER A 62 -4.23 10.05 -17.21
CA SER A 62 -5.02 9.36 -18.24
C SER A 62 -6.33 8.78 -17.72
N LYS A 63 -6.34 8.27 -16.48
CA LYS A 63 -7.54 7.71 -15.84
C LYS A 63 -7.38 7.51 -14.34
N ASP A 64 -8.50 7.19 -13.71
CA ASP A 64 -8.57 6.76 -12.32
C ASP A 64 -8.52 5.24 -12.19
N TYR A 65 -7.76 4.77 -11.21
CA TYR A 65 -7.67 3.36 -10.86
C TYR A 65 -8.29 3.15 -9.48
N LYS A 66 -9.37 2.38 -9.41
CA LYS A 66 -9.99 1.97 -8.15
C LYS A 66 -9.37 0.68 -7.65
N ILE A 67 -8.93 0.68 -6.40
CA ILE A 67 -8.34 -0.46 -5.68
C ILE A 67 -9.28 -0.83 -4.55
N ASN A 68 -10.00 -1.92 -4.73
CA ASN A 68 -11.03 -2.42 -3.83
C ASN A 68 -10.43 -3.16 -2.63
N SER A 69 -11.29 -3.53 -1.69
CA SER A 69 -10.92 -4.39 -0.56
C SER A 69 -10.31 -5.69 -1.06
N TYR A 70 -9.25 -6.13 -0.39
CA TYR A 70 -8.43 -7.32 -0.73
C TYR A 70 -7.61 -7.19 -2.02
N GLU A 71 -7.64 -6.03 -2.69
CA GLU A 71 -6.69 -5.71 -3.75
C GLU A 71 -5.45 -4.99 -3.19
N THR A 72 -4.37 -5.08 -3.96
CA THR A 72 -3.07 -4.52 -3.57
C THR A 72 -2.60 -3.51 -4.62
N LEU A 73 -2.05 -2.39 -4.15
CA LEU A 73 -1.45 -1.36 -4.98
C LEU A 73 0.05 -1.26 -4.69
N PHE A 74 0.88 -1.34 -5.73
CA PHE A 74 2.30 -1.05 -5.63
C PHE A 74 2.63 0.29 -6.27
N LEU A 75 3.17 1.21 -5.47
CA LEU A 75 3.66 2.51 -5.91
C LEU A 75 5.19 2.56 -5.77
N LYS A 76 5.85 3.09 -6.80
CA LYS A 76 7.27 3.43 -6.69
C LYS A 76 7.42 4.69 -5.82
N ALA A 77 8.66 5.02 -5.47
CA ALA A 77 8.91 6.28 -4.78
C ALA A 77 8.62 7.42 -5.77
N GLY A 78 7.90 8.44 -5.31
CA GLY A 78 7.44 9.52 -6.16
C GLY A 78 6.16 10.17 -5.65
N SER A 79 5.65 11.08 -6.48
CA SER A 79 4.47 11.88 -6.18
C SER A 79 3.22 11.31 -6.84
N TYR A 80 2.14 11.20 -6.07
CA TYR A 80 0.88 10.63 -6.50
C TYR A 80 -0.30 11.42 -5.97
N THR A 81 -1.42 11.34 -6.65
CA THR A 81 -2.69 11.89 -6.17
C THR A 81 -3.61 10.74 -5.83
N LEU A 82 -3.97 10.62 -4.54
CA LEU A 82 -4.83 9.57 -4.03
C LEU A 82 -6.12 10.17 -3.46
N SER A 83 -7.24 9.51 -3.70
CA SER A 83 -8.48 9.77 -2.97
C SER A 83 -9.11 8.46 -2.51
N ASN A 84 -10.10 8.57 -1.64
CA ASN A 84 -10.90 7.42 -1.24
C ASN A 84 -12.36 7.84 -1.12
N VAL A 85 -13.24 6.86 -1.19
CA VAL A 85 -14.59 7.00 -0.65
C VAL A 85 -14.69 6.06 0.54
N GLY A 86 -14.70 6.64 1.74
CA GLY A 86 -15.24 5.95 2.90
C GLY A 86 -16.68 5.61 2.57
N LEU A 87 -17.06 4.33 2.69
CA LEU A 87 -18.45 3.93 2.56
C LEU A 87 -19.28 4.86 3.42
N SER A 88 -20.23 5.57 2.82
CA SER A 88 -20.95 6.72 3.38
C SER A 88 -21.82 6.42 4.61
N LYS A 89 -21.64 5.27 5.27
CA LYS A 89 -22.46 4.80 6.39
C LYS A 89 -21.72 3.90 7.39
N GLY A 90 -20.45 4.15 7.69
CA GLY A 90 -19.83 3.69 8.95
C GLY A 90 -19.99 2.20 9.33
N VAL A 91 -20.08 1.26 8.39
CA VAL A 91 -20.18 -0.16 8.74
C VAL A 91 -18.77 -0.72 8.83
N TYR A 92 -18.39 -1.18 10.04
CA TYR A 92 -17.08 -1.64 10.56
C TYR A 92 -16.44 -2.83 9.82
#